data_AF-A0A7Y7U7P8-F1
#
_entry.id   AF-A0A7Y7U7P8-F1
#
_cell.length_a   1.000
_cell.length_b   1.000
_cell.length_c   1.000
_cell.angle_alpha   90.00
_cell.angle_beta   90.00
_cell.angle_gamma   90.00
#
_symmetry.space_group_name_H-M   'P 1'
#
loop_
_entity.id
_entity.type
_entity.pdbx_description
1 polymer ?
#
loop_
_entity_poly.entity_id
_entity_poly.type
_entity_poly.pdbx_seq_one_letter_code
_entity_poly.pdbx_strand_id
1 'polypeptide(L)'
;MFGLANVVASEKTDLGRARAMCRWVYFRLEHDGRQTFKSTDAFDILHAAQAGESVQCVEYGLVLATALNAVGIRARPLYLKAANVQTKASAAGHALAEAWLPDQGKWVMVDAQADIIPMLGPTPLNAMELQQALQAGRPELTVLNSTRAGARSYFRWVRQYLYYFDTVLDNRYGISKSSTGLMLVPSGAHKPTIFQRTTRIRNMRYTSSAATFYASPVANERIAQSGFGESPVH
;
A
#
# COMPACT_ATOMS: atom_id res chain seq x y z
N MET A 1 -16.05 5.95 17.79
CA MET A 1 -14.66 5.45 17.81
C MET A 1 -14.63 4.07 17.13
N PHE A 2 -13.75 3.83 16.16
CA PHE A 2 -13.79 2.64 15.28
C PHE A 2 -13.27 1.32 15.89
N GLY A 3 -12.88 1.31 17.16
CA GLY A 3 -12.51 0.09 17.89
C GLY A 3 -11.26 -0.63 17.37
N LEU A 4 -10.36 0.07 16.66
CA LEU A 4 -9.22 -0.54 15.96
C LEU A 4 -8.29 -1.37 16.86
N ALA A 5 -8.09 -0.97 18.12
CA ALA A 5 -7.30 -1.74 19.07
C ALA A 5 -7.87 -3.16 19.30
N ASN A 6 -9.20 -3.29 19.38
CA ASN A 6 -9.86 -4.58 19.58
C ASN A 6 -9.74 -5.47 18.33
N VAL A 7 -9.65 -4.89 17.14
CA VAL A 7 -9.49 -5.63 15.87
C VAL A 7 -8.20 -6.44 15.87
N VAL A 8 -7.14 -5.89 16.46
CA VAL A 8 -5.80 -6.48 16.45
C VAL A 8 -5.41 -7.13 17.78
N ALA A 9 -6.24 -7.03 18.82
CA ALA A 9 -5.89 -7.42 20.19
C ALA A 9 -5.59 -8.93 20.36
N SER A 10 -6.25 -9.79 19.58
CA SER A 10 -6.06 -11.24 19.65
C SER A 10 -4.92 -11.76 18.76
N GLU A 11 -4.35 -10.91 17.90
CA GLU A 11 -3.35 -11.30 16.92
C GLU A 11 -1.95 -11.24 17.52
N LYS A 12 -1.19 -12.32 17.38
CA LYS A 12 0.14 -12.50 18.00
C LYS A 12 1.31 -12.10 17.12
N THR A 13 1.07 -11.87 15.84
CA THR A 13 2.10 -11.57 14.82
C THR A 13 1.70 -10.31 14.08
N ASP A 14 2.67 -9.59 13.52
CA ASP A 14 2.36 -8.38 12.75
C ASP A 14 1.61 -8.73 11.46
N LEU A 15 1.90 -9.89 10.86
CA LEU A 15 1.11 -10.44 9.75
C LEU A 15 -0.35 -10.72 10.15
N GLY A 16 -0.58 -11.30 11.32
CA GLY A 16 -1.93 -11.53 11.86
C GLY A 16 -2.70 -10.24 12.06
N ARG A 17 -2.05 -9.22 12.64
CA ARG A 17 -2.63 -7.88 12.84
C ARG A 17 -2.93 -7.20 11.51
N ALA A 18 -2.04 -7.32 10.52
CA ALA A 18 -2.26 -6.80 9.17
C ALA A 18 -3.46 -7.48 8.48
N ARG A 19 -3.57 -8.81 8.59
CA ARG A 19 -4.72 -9.58 8.09
C ARG A 19 -6.03 -9.16 8.78
N ALA A 20 -6.03 -9.02 10.10
CA ALA A 20 -7.22 -8.63 10.84
C ALA A 20 -7.71 -7.23 10.44
N MET A 21 -6.77 -6.29 10.23
CA MET A 21 -7.12 -4.96 9.74
C MET A 21 -7.59 -4.96 8.28
N CYS A 22 -6.95 -5.77 7.41
CA CYS A 22 -7.39 -5.99 6.03
C CYS A 22 -8.86 -6.43 5.99
N ARG A 23 -9.19 -7.47 6.77
CA ARG A 23 -10.57 -7.95 6.95
C ARG A 23 -11.51 -6.86 7.44
N TRP A 24 -11.07 -6.07 8.43
CA TRP A 24 -11.89 -5.02 9.04
C TRP A 24 -12.28 -3.94 8.03
N VAL A 25 -11.37 -3.54 7.15
CA VAL A 25 -11.62 -2.58 6.05
C VAL A 25 -12.50 -3.21 4.98
N TYR A 26 -12.18 -4.45 4.56
CA TYR A 26 -12.93 -5.15 3.51
C TYR A 26 -14.43 -5.18 3.78
N PHE A 27 -14.85 -5.48 5.01
CA PHE A 27 -16.27 -5.55 5.39
C PHE A 27 -16.95 -4.20 5.66
N ARG A 28 -16.26 -3.08 5.44
CA ARG A 28 -16.80 -1.73 5.71
C ARG A 28 -16.99 -0.88 4.48
N LEU A 29 -16.35 -1.25 3.38
CA LEU A 29 -16.39 -0.50 2.14
C LEU A 29 -17.02 -1.37 1.07
N GLU A 30 -17.84 -0.75 0.23
CA GLU A 30 -18.41 -1.36 -0.97
C GLU A 30 -17.70 -0.78 -2.20
N HIS A 31 -17.31 -1.63 -3.15
CA HIS A 31 -16.52 -1.20 -4.30
C HIS A 31 -17.39 -0.82 -5.50
N ASP A 32 -17.21 0.38 -6.04
CA ASP A 32 -17.71 0.77 -7.37
C ASP A 32 -16.69 1.62 -8.13
N GLY A 33 -16.06 1.01 -9.14
CA GLY A 33 -15.08 1.67 -10.01
C GLY A 33 -15.62 2.80 -10.90
N ARG A 34 -16.94 3.08 -10.88
CA ARG A 34 -17.56 4.17 -11.65
C ARG A 34 -17.77 5.43 -10.82
N GLN A 35 -17.77 5.33 -9.49
CA GLN A 35 -17.91 6.47 -8.60
C GLN A 35 -16.62 7.27 -8.49
N THR A 36 -16.72 8.56 -8.21
CA THR A 36 -15.56 9.38 -7.87
C THR A 36 -15.74 9.87 -6.44
N PHE A 37 -14.92 9.35 -5.53
CA PHE A 37 -14.87 9.86 -4.17
C PHE A 37 -13.91 11.07 -4.10
N LYS A 38 -14.32 12.13 -3.39
CA LYS A 38 -13.61 13.42 -3.45
C LYS A 38 -12.58 13.61 -2.33
N SER A 39 -12.77 12.94 -1.19
CA SER A 39 -11.88 13.08 -0.04
C SER A 39 -10.81 12.00 -0.02
N THR A 40 -9.65 12.33 0.52
CA THR A 40 -8.58 11.36 0.81
C THR A 40 -8.46 11.07 2.31
N ASP A 41 -9.36 11.64 3.12
CA ASP A 41 -9.41 11.43 4.55
C ASP A 41 -10.14 10.13 4.89
N ALA A 42 -9.53 9.32 5.75
CA ALA A 42 -10.07 8.01 6.10
C ALA A 42 -11.38 8.09 6.90
N PHE A 43 -11.58 9.13 7.71
CA PHE A 43 -12.84 9.34 8.44
C PHE A 43 -13.97 9.69 7.48
N ASP A 44 -13.73 10.60 6.53
CA ASP A 44 -14.71 10.95 5.50
C ASP A 44 -15.14 9.72 4.70
N ILE A 45 -14.16 8.90 4.26
CA ILE A 45 -14.42 7.64 3.54
C ILE A 45 -15.28 6.69 4.38
N LEU A 46 -14.93 6.48 5.65
CA LEU A 46 -15.65 5.57 6.52
C LEU A 46 -17.08 6.06 6.83
N HIS A 47 -17.26 7.38 6.99
CA HIS A 47 -18.58 7.97 7.22
C HIS A 47 -19.46 7.87 5.98
N ALA A 48 -18.91 8.13 4.79
CA ALA A 48 -19.64 7.95 3.54
C ALA A 48 -20.05 6.49 3.32
N ALA A 49 -19.16 5.54 3.59
CA ALA A 49 -19.48 4.12 3.51
C ALA A 49 -20.56 3.69 4.51
N GLN A 50 -20.54 4.24 5.74
CA GLN A 50 -21.63 4.04 6.71
C GLN A 50 -22.97 4.62 6.25
N ALA A 51 -22.94 5.69 5.44
CA ALA A 51 -24.11 6.26 4.79
C ALA A 51 -24.56 5.48 3.53
N GLY A 52 -23.86 4.39 3.17
CA GLY A 52 -24.19 3.53 2.03
C GLY A 52 -23.53 3.93 0.71
N GLU A 53 -22.58 4.86 0.72
CA GLU A 53 -21.83 5.23 -0.47
C GLU A 53 -20.76 4.16 -0.81
N SER A 54 -20.58 3.92 -2.10
CA SER A 54 -19.51 3.06 -2.63
C SER A 54 -18.27 3.87 -2.99
N VAL A 55 -17.11 3.20 -2.96
CA VAL A 55 -15.79 3.82 -3.15
C VAL A 55 -14.92 3.02 -4.12
N GLN A 56 -13.77 3.56 -4.52
CA GLN A 56 -12.82 2.92 -5.42
C GLN A 56 -11.66 2.27 -4.66
N CYS A 57 -10.79 1.59 -5.42
CA CYS A 57 -9.57 0.95 -4.88
C CYS A 57 -8.69 1.90 -4.04
N VAL A 58 -8.66 3.19 -4.41
CA VAL A 58 -7.85 4.20 -3.74
C VAL A 58 -8.26 4.35 -2.29
N GLU A 59 -9.56 4.41 -2.03
CA GLU A 59 -10.10 4.59 -0.68
C GLU A 59 -9.82 3.40 0.23
N TYR A 60 -9.87 2.17 -0.27
CA TYR A 60 -9.46 0.98 0.49
C TYR A 60 -8.01 1.08 0.94
N GLY A 61 -7.10 1.46 0.05
CA GLY A 61 -5.67 1.65 0.36
C GLY A 61 -5.44 2.76 1.40
N LEU A 62 -6.16 3.88 1.28
CA LEU A 62 -6.05 5.01 2.22
C LEU A 62 -6.58 4.66 3.61
N VAL A 63 -7.76 4.05 3.70
CA VAL A 63 -8.35 3.63 4.98
C VAL A 63 -7.49 2.57 5.64
N LEU A 64 -7.03 1.56 4.89
CA LEU A 64 -6.18 0.51 5.43
C LEU A 64 -4.86 1.05 5.96
N ALA A 65 -4.15 1.89 5.18
CA ALA A 65 -2.90 2.50 5.64
C ALA A 65 -3.12 3.33 6.91
N THR A 66 -4.21 4.10 6.97
CA THR A 66 -4.54 4.93 8.14
C THR A 66 -4.86 4.08 9.37
N ALA A 67 -5.66 3.03 9.21
CA ALA A 67 -6.05 2.16 10.30
C ALA A 67 -4.88 1.34 10.86
N LEU A 68 -3.97 0.87 10.00
CA LEU A 68 -2.72 0.21 10.40
C LEU A 68 -1.81 1.17 11.19
N ASN A 69 -1.59 2.38 10.68
CA ASN A 69 -0.77 3.38 11.36
C ASN A 69 -1.36 3.75 12.74
N ALA A 70 -2.69 3.84 12.85
CA ALA A 70 -3.39 4.14 14.11
C ALA A 70 -3.20 3.06 15.19
N VAL A 71 -2.85 1.83 14.81
CA VAL A 71 -2.52 0.73 15.75
C VAL A 71 -1.01 0.46 15.84
N GLY A 72 -0.18 1.37 15.34
CA GLY A 72 1.27 1.28 15.43
C GLY A 72 1.95 0.39 14.38
N ILE A 73 1.22 -0.06 13.35
CA ILE A 73 1.81 -0.78 12.21
C ILE A 73 2.11 0.23 11.12
N ARG A 74 3.39 0.43 10.82
CA ARG A 74 3.81 1.39 9.80
C ARG A 74 3.28 0.94 8.44
N ALA A 75 2.44 1.77 7.83
CA ALA A 75 1.82 1.45 6.56
C ALA A 75 1.81 2.66 5.63
N ARG A 76 1.73 2.41 4.32
CA ARG A 76 1.64 3.44 3.28
C ARG A 76 0.74 2.98 2.14
N PRO A 77 0.02 3.89 1.46
CA PRO A 77 -0.63 3.56 0.21
C PRO A 77 0.39 3.08 -0.82
N LEU A 78 0.01 2.08 -1.62
CA LEU A 78 0.75 1.61 -2.78
C LEU A 78 -0.15 1.68 -4.01
N TYR A 79 0.40 2.25 -5.08
CA TYR A 79 -0.26 2.34 -6.36
C TYR A 79 0.47 1.47 -7.38
N LEU A 80 -0.23 0.48 -7.91
CA LEU A 80 0.21 -0.40 -8.99
C LEU A 80 -0.19 0.20 -10.32
N LYS A 81 0.68 0.12 -11.33
CA LYS A 81 0.43 0.70 -12.67
C LYS A 81 0.91 -0.24 -13.78
N ALA A 82 0.08 -0.36 -14.81
CA ALA A 82 0.38 -1.16 -15.99
C ALA A 82 1.52 -0.57 -16.83
N ALA A 83 2.19 -1.38 -17.64
CA ALA A 83 3.26 -0.90 -18.53
C ALA A 83 2.79 0.20 -19.50
N ASN A 84 1.54 0.11 -19.97
CA ASN A 84 0.89 1.07 -20.86
C ASN A 84 0.06 2.14 -20.11
N VAL A 85 0.43 2.48 -18.87
CA VAL A 85 -0.33 3.39 -17.99
C VAL A 85 -0.66 4.74 -18.61
N GLN A 86 0.21 5.25 -19.49
CA GLN A 86 0.05 6.56 -20.11
C GLN A 86 -1.00 6.55 -21.23
N THR A 87 -1.20 5.42 -21.91
CA THR A 87 -2.02 5.32 -23.13
C THR A 87 -3.34 4.57 -22.92
N LYS A 88 -3.50 3.84 -21.82
CA LYS A 88 -4.75 3.13 -21.50
C LYS A 88 -5.84 4.14 -21.08
N ALA A 89 -7.07 3.97 -21.54
CA ALA A 89 -8.16 4.93 -21.26
C ALA A 89 -8.74 4.79 -19.84
N SER A 90 -8.74 3.57 -19.31
CA SER A 90 -9.31 3.23 -18.00
C SER A 90 -8.63 2.00 -17.41
N ALA A 91 -8.79 1.80 -16.10
CA ALA A 91 -8.23 0.66 -15.36
C ALA A 91 -6.73 0.46 -15.67
N ALA A 92 -5.95 1.53 -15.59
CA ALA A 92 -4.50 1.50 -15.84
C ALA A 92 -3.66 1.27 -14.58
N GLY A 93 -4.31 1.20 -13.42
CA GLY A 93 -3.68 0.88 -12.15
C GLY A 93 -4.67 0.25 -11.18
N HIS A 94 -4.14 -0.11 -10.02
CA HIS A 94 -4.86 -0.56 -8.84
C HIS A 94 -4.20 0.06 -7.61
N ALA A 95 -4.98 0.40 -6.60
CA ALA A 95 -4.49 1.01 -5.37
C ALA A 95 -4.78 0.10 -4.16
N LEU A 96 -3.82 0.03 -3.25
CA LEU A 96 -3.87 -0.81 -2.04
C LEU A 96 -2.93 -0.20 -0.97
N ALA A 97 -2.63 -0.94 0.10
CA ALA A 97 -1.62 -0.53 1.08
C ALA A 97 -0.48 -1.55 1.20
N GLU A 98 0.69 -1.07 1.63
CA GLU A 98 1.76 -1.92 2.14
C GLU A 98 1.97 -1.65 3.63
N ALA A 99 2.28 -2.72 4.38
CA ALA A 99 2.59 -2.68 5.80
C ALA A 99 4.03 -3.15 6.03
N TRP A 100 4.81 -2.41 6.82
CA TRP A 100 6.09 -2.89 7.32
C TRP A 100 5.83 -3.86 8.47
N LEU A 101 6.29 -5.09 8.32
CA LEU A 101 6.19 -6.12 9.35
C LEU A 101 7.59 -6.33 9.98
N PRO A 102 7.85 -5.78 11.18
CA PRO A 102 9.13 -5.93 11.88
C PRO A 102 9.58 -7.38 12.03
N ASP A 103 8.65 -8.29 12.34
CA ASP A 103 8.92 -9.73 12.48
C ASP A 103 9.40 -10.40 11.18
N GLN A 104 9.06 -9.82 10.02
CA GLN A 104 9.54 -10.25 8.69
C GLN A 104 10.69 -9.39 8.15
N GLY A 105 11.01 -8.27 8.81
CA GLY A 105 12.02 -7.31 8.35
C GLY A 105 11.76 -6.71 6.97
N LYS A 106 10.49 -6.64 6.52
CA LYS A 106 10.15 -6.14 5.19
C LYS A 106 8.75 -5.52 5.08
N TRP A 107 8.53 -4.80 3.97
CA TRP A 107 7.20 -4.37 3.52
C TRP A 107 6.43 -5.56 2.94
N VAL A 108 5.12 -5.59 3.18
CA VAL A 108 4.18 -6.62 2.71
C VAL A 108 2.97 -5.94 2.06
N MET A 109 2.55 -6.46 0.92
CA MET A 109 1.35 -6.02 0.20
C MET A 109 0.09 -6.48 0.93
N VAL A 110 -0.85 -5.56 1.12
CA VAL A 110 -2.14 -5.82 1.78
C VAL A 110 -3.25 -5.16 0.97
N ASP A 111 -4.11 -5.98 0.36
CA ASP A 111 -5.19 -5.53 -0.51
C ASP A 111 -6.54 -5.72 0.17
N ALA A 112 -7.01 -4.66 0.85
CA ALA A 112 -8.31 -4.67 1.52
C ALA A 112 -9.50 -4.65 0.57
N GLN A 113 -9.34 -4.33 -0.72
CA GLN A 113 -10.44 -4.44 -1.68
C GLN A 113 -10.73 -5.91 -1.96
N ALA A 114 -9.69 -6.74 -2.00
CA ALA A 114 -9.81 -8.17 -2.28
C ALA A 114 -9.75 -9.06 -1.02
N ASP A 115 -9.53 -8.49 0.17
CA ASP A 115 -9.22 -9.22 1.42
C ASP A 115 -8.02 -10.17 1.23
N ILE A 116 -6.93 -9.69 0.61
CA ILE A 116 -5.80 -10.56 0.22
C ILE A 116 -4.45 -10.00 0.69
N ILE A 117 -3.64 -10.90 1.25
CA ILE A 117 -2.18 -10.76 1.35
C ILE A 117 -1.56 -11.88 0.51
N PRO A 118 -0.74 -11.58 -0.51
CA PRO A 118 -0.07 -12.60 -1.32
C PRO A 118 1.01 -13.32 -0.50
N MET A 119 1.10 -14.64 -0.67
CA MET A 119 2.02 -15.51 0.06
C MET A 119 2.79 -16.40 -0.90
N LEU A 120 4.04 -16.70 -0.59
CA LEU A 120 4.83 -17.78 -1.18
C LEU A 120 5.18 -18.77 -0.06
N GLY A 121 4.46 -19.89 0.00
CA GLY A 121 4.51 -20.76 1.17
C GLY A 121 4.12 -20.00 2.44
N PRO A 122 4.95 -19.99 3.51
CA PRO A 122 4.66 -19.25 4.75
C PRO A 122 5.00 -17.75 4.67
N THR A 123 5.65 -17.30 3.58
CA THR A 123 6.24 -15.97 3.50
C THR A 123 5.27 -14.98 2.82
N PRO A 124 4.86 -13.89 3.50
CA PRO A 124 4.07 -12.84 2.84
C PRO A 124 4.93 -12.05 1.85
N LEU A 125 4.32 -11.52 0.79
CA LEU A 125 5.03 -10.86 -0.31
C LEU A 125 4.71 -9.37 -0.39
N ASN A 126 5.69 -8.56 -0.82
CA ASN A 126 5.41 -7.24 -1.41
C ASN A 126 5.04 -7.37 -2.90
N ALA A 127 4.65 -6.25 -3.54
CA ALA A 127 4.21 -6.26 -4.92
C ALA A 127 5.28 -6.68 -5.93
N MET A 128 6.56 -6.33 -5.70
CA MET A 128 7.66 -6.75 -6.57
C MET A 128 7.96 -8.25 -6.42
N GLU A 129 7.95 -8.78 -5.20
CA GLU A 129 8.12 -10.20 -4.94
C GLU A 129 6.98 -11.02 -5.56
N LEU A 130 5.74 -10.53 -5.45
CA LEU A 130 4.59 -11.14 -6.13
C LEU A 130 4.78 -11.14 -7.66
N GLN A 131 5.23 -10.03 -8.24
CA GLN A 131 5.55 -9.94 -9.66
C GLN A 131 6.56 -11.02 -10.07
N GLN A 132 7.68 -11.12 -9.35
CA GLN A 132 8.75 -12.08 -9.62
C GLN A 132 8.26 -13.52 -9.50
N ALA A 133 7.50 -13.83 -8.46
CA ALA A 133 6.96 -15.17 -8.24
C ALA A 133 5.95 -15.57 -9.34
N LEU A 134 5.13 -14.64 -9.83
CA LEU A 134 4.21 -14.88 -10.95
C LEU A 134 4.96 -15.10 -12.27
N GLN A 135 6.01 -14.32 -12.54
CA GLN A 135 6.86 -14.51 -13.72
C GLN A 135 7.59 -15.86 -13.71
N ALA A 136 8.08 -16.27 -12.53
CA ALA A 136 8.75 -17.55 -12.34
C ALA A 136 7.79 -18.75 -12.25
N GLY A 137 6.47 -18.54 -12.34
CA GLY A 137 5.48 -19.61 -12.30
C GLY A 137 5.50 -20.43 -11.00
N ARG A 138 5.75 -19.78 -9.85
CA ARG A 138 5.93 -20.48 -8.57
C ARG A 138 4.64 -21.18 -8.12
N PRO A 139 4.64 -22.52 -7.94
CA PRO A 139 3.43 -23.28 -7.59
C PRO A 139 2.97 -23.06 -6.14
N GLU A 140 3.86 -22.60 -5.28
CA GLU A 140 3.60 -22.30 -3.86
C GLU A 140 2.89 -20.96 -3.64
N LEU A 141 2.57 -20.23 -4.72
CA LEU A 141 1.86 -18.96 -4.63
C LEU A 141 0.42 -19.17 -4.15
N THR A 142 0.10 -18.53 -3.04
CA THR A 142 -1.22 -18.57 -2.42
C THR A 142 -1.58 -17.20 -1.85
N VAL A 143 -2.75 -17.09 -1.24
CA VAL A 143 -3.20 -15.88 -0.56
C VAL A 143 -3.57 -16.21 0.89
N LEU A 144 -3.29 -15.28 1.78
CA LEU A 144 -3.87 -15.23 3.11
C LEU A 144 -5.09 -14.31 3.05
N ASN A 145 -6.26 -14.84 3.39
CA ASN A 145 -7.54 -14.11 3.37
C ASN A 145 -8.51 -14.61 4.43
N SER A 146 -9.68 -13.97 4.49
CA SER A 146 -10.76 -14.28 5.43
C SER A 146 -12.05 -14.73 4.74
N THR A 147 -12.14 -14.57 3.42
CA THR A 147 -13.34 -14.79 2.60
C THR A 147 -13.24 -15.95 1.61
N ARG A 148 -12.16 -16.75 1.66
CA ARG A 148 -11.86 -17.84 0.70
C ARG A 148 -11.77 -17.36 -0.76
N ALA A 149 -11.48 -16.07 -0.98
CA ALA A 149 -11.26 -15.52 -2.32
C ALA A 149 -10.20 -16.33 -3.09
N GLY A 150 -10.47 -16.61 -4.37
CA GLY A 150 -9.64 -17.48 -5.18
C GLY A 150 -8.34 -16.82 -5.65
N ALA A 151 -7.20 -17.28 -5.12
CA ALA A 151 -5.86 -16.79 -5.46
C ALA A 151 -5.61 -16.67 -6.97
N ARG A 152 -5.97 -17.70 -7.74
CA ARG A 152 -5.73 -17.76 -9.19
C ARG A 152 -6.42 -16.64 -9.96
N SER A 153 -7.68 -16.34 -9.63
CA SER A 153 -8.45 -15.28 -10.29
C SER A 153 -7.87 -13.90 -9.95
N TYR A 154 -7.53 -13.69 -8.68
CA TYR A 154 -6.89 -12.47 -8.22
C TYR A 154 -5.53 -12.24 -8.91
N PHE A 155 -4.65 -13.23 -8.92
CA PHE A 155 -3.34 -13.13 -9.57
C PHE A 155 -3.43 -12.87 -11.06
N ARG A 156 -4.35 -13.53 -11.76
CA ARG A 156 -4.61 -13.27 -13.19
C ARG A 156 -5.03 -11.83 -13.44
N TRP A 157 -5.84 -11.27 -12.55
CA TRP A 157 -6.33 -9.89 -12.65
C TRP A 157 -5.25 -8.86 -12.29
N VAL A 158 -4.58 -9.02 -11.15
CA VAL A 158 -3.63 -8.04 -10.62
C VAL A 158 -2.33 -7.98 -11.42
N ARG A 159 -1.92 -9.08 -12.09
CA ARG A 159 -0.65 -9.16 -12.84
C ARG A 159 -0.44 -8.01 -13.82
N GLN A 160 -1.53 -7.50 -14.41
CA GLN A 160 -1.44 -6.45 -15.42
C GLN A 160 -0.96 -5.11 -14.85
N TYR A 161 -1.07 -4.92 -13.53
CA TYR A 161 -0.67 -3.71 -12.81
C TYR A 161 0.71 -3.83 -12.19
N LEU A 162 1.32 -5.01 -12.19
CA LEU A 162 2.61 -5.26 -11.53
C LEU A 162 3.80 -4.87 -12.42
N TYR A 163 3.84 -3.60 -12.86
CA TYR A 163 4.93 -3.09 -13.70
C TYR A 163 5.61 -1.86 -13.11
N TYR A 164 4.85 -0.80 -12.81
CA TYR A 164 5.34 0.31 -12.00
C TYR A 164 4.66 0.29 -10.63
N PHE A 165 5.40 0.71 -9.61
CA PHE A 165 4.91 0.82 -8.24
C PHE A 165 5.22 2.20 -7.70
N ASP A 166 4.25 2.91 -7.14
CA ASP A 166 4.51 4.19 -6.48
C ASP A 166 3.82 4.30 -5.13
N THR A 167 4.39 5.18 -4.31
CA THR A 167 3.91 5.50 -2.97
C THR A 167 4.23 6.95 -2.64
N VAL A 168 3.63 7.47 -1.59
CA VAL A 168 3.94 8.79 -1.02
C VAL A 168 5.06 8.68 0.00
N LEU A 169 5.99 9.63 0.02
CA LEU A 169 7.11 9.63 0.97
C LEU A 169 6.68 10.16 2.35
N ASP A 170 5.73 11.09 2.41
CA ASP A 170 5.22 11.63 3.67
C ASP A 170 3.92 10.92 4.06
N ASN A 171 4.02 10.00 5.03
CA ASN A 171 2.91 9.20 5.55
C ASN A 171 2.39 9.70 6.91
N ARG A 172 2.77 10.91 7.33
CA ARG A 172 2.28 11.51 8.58
C ARG A 172 0.81 11.91 8.46
N TYR A 173 0.10 12.01 9.58
CA TYR A 173 -1.33 12.40 9.65
C TYR A 173 -1.52 13.65 10.50
N GLY A 174 -2.57 14.44 10.22
CA GLY A 174 -2.93 15.63 11.01
C GLY A 174 -2.04 16.87 10.81
N ILE A 175 -1.14 16.86 9.81
CA ILE A 175 -0.22 17.96 9.50
C ILE A 175 -0.11 18.18 7.98
N SER A 176 0.43 19.33 7.58
CA SER A 176 0.75 19.60 6.16
C SER A 176 1.76 18.57 5.65
N LYS A 177 1.39 17.86 4.58
CA LYS A 177 2.18 16.76 4.01
C LYS A 177 2.96 17.23 2.79
N SER A 178 4.18 16.72 2.63
CA SER A 178 4.83 16.76 1.34
C SER A 178 4.08 15.85 0.36
N SER A 179 3.77 16.37 -0.83
CA SER A 179 3.18 15.57 -1.91
C SER A 179 4.22 14.80 -2.74
N THR A 180 5.46 14.72 -2.26
CA THR A 180 6.52 14.01 -2.99
C THR A 180 6.31 12.51 -2.92
N GLY A 181 6.21 11.88 -4.09
CA GLY A 181 6.14 10.43 -4.26
C GLY A 181 7.48 9.82 -4.70
N LEU A 182 7.56 8.51 -4.58
CA LEU A 182 8.61 7.69 -5.17
C LEU A 182 7.97 6.57 -6.01
N MET A 183 8.49 6.36 -7.22
CA MET A 183 8.06 5.31 -8.13
C MET A 183 9.22 4.37 -8.44
N LEU A 184 9.03 3.08 -8.18
CA LEU A 184 9.86 2.01 -8.70
C LEU A 184 9.51 1.77 -10.18
N VAL A 185 10.54 1.89 -11.03
CA VAL A 185 10.47 1.72 -12.48
C VAL A 185 11.45 0.62 -12.88
N PRO A 186 11.04 -0.36 -13.71
CA PRO A 186 11.96 -1.36 -14.23
C PRO A 186 13.16 -0.71 -14.93
N SER A 187 14.35 -1.31 -14.80
CA SER A 187 15.55 -0.78 -15.45
C SER A 187 15.36 -0.67 -16.96
N GLY A 188 15.71 0.49 -17.54
CA GLY A 188 15.52 0.77 -18.97
C GLY A 188 14.08 1.12 -19.38
N ALA A 189 13.09 1.01 -18.50
CA ALA A 189 11.71 1.38 -18.84
C ALA A 189 11.51 2.91 -18.84
N HIS A 190 10.52 3.36 -19.59
CA HIS A 190 10.11 4.76 -19.60
C HIS A 190 9.55 5.16 -18.23
N LYS A 191 9.91 6.36 -17.77
CA LYS A 191 9.36 6.97 -16.55
C LYS A 191 7.98 7.57 -16.88
N PRO A 192 6.86 7.02 -16.38
CA PRO A 192 5.54 7.52 -16.77
C PRO A 192 5.28 8.87 -16.12
N THR A 193 4.81 9.84 -16.91
CA THR A 193 4.47 11.20 -16.46
C THR A 193 2.97 11.49 -16.61
N ILE A 194 2.22 10.60 -17.27
CA ILE A 194 0.77 10.68 -17.46
C ILE A 194 0.12 9.37 -17.00
N PHE A 195 -1.01 9.49 -16.31
CA PHE A 195 -1.90 8.40 -15.94
C PHE A 195 -3.19 8.50 -16.76
N GLN A 196 -3.56 7.41 -17.42
CA GLN A 196 -4.78 7.28 -18.21
C GLN A 196 -5.02 8.40 -19.24
N ARG A 197 -4.00 8.73 -20.04
CA ARG A 197 -4.00 9.78 -21.10
C ARG A 197 -4.14 11.22 -20.62
N THR A 198 -4.79 11.47 -19.49
CA THR A 198 -5.26 12.81 -19.11
C THR A 198 -4.60 13.35 -17.85
N THR A 199 -4.29 12.48 -16.88
CA THR A 199 -3.89 12.93 -15.53
C THR A 199 -2.38 13.00 -15.42
N ARG A 200 -1.82 14.19 -15.15
CA ARG A 200 -0.37 14.31 -14.93
C ARG A 200 0.05 13.67 -13.61
N ILE A 201 1.09 12.84 -13.65
CA ILE A 201 1.78 12.33 -12.46
C ILE A 201 2.74 13.44 -12.01
N ARG A 202 2.45 14.06 -10.86
CA ARG A 202 3.20 15.20 -10.33
C ARG A 202 4.05 14.77 -9.13
N ASN A 203 5.11 15.54 -8.86
CA ASN A 203 5.94 15.44 -7.65
C ASN A 203 6.50 14.02 -7.42
N MET A 204 6.79 13.29 -8.50
CA MET A 204 7.25 11.91 -8.44
C MET A 204 8.76 11.83 -8.68
N ARG A 205 9.47 11.21 -7.74
CA ARG A 205 10.85 10.75 -7.95
C ARG A 205 10.81 9.33 -8.53
N TYR A 206 11.75 9.00 -9.40
CA TYR A 206 11.83 7.68 -10.03
C TYR A 206 13.10 6.97 -9.57
N THR A 207 12.99 5.68 -9.26
CA THR A 207 14.11 4.80 -8.94
C THR A 207 13.95 3.47 -9.66
N SER A 208 15.06 2.82 -10.00
CA SER A 208 15.08 1.41 -10.40
C SER A 208 15.62 0.49 -9.29
N SER A 209 15.97 1.06 -8.13
CA SER A 209 16.47 0.32 -6.99
C SER A 209 15.32 -0.13 -6.09
N ALA A 210 15.09 -1.44 -6.08
CA ALA A 210 14.16 -2.08 -5.14
C ALA A 210 14.51 -1.76 -3.68
N ALA A 211 15.81 -1.75 -3.34
CA ALA A 211 16.29 -1.41 -2.00
C ALA A 211 15.94 0.03 -1.60
N THR A 212 15.94 0.97 -2.55
CA THR A 212 15.49 2.36 -2.29
C THR A 212 13.99 2.41 -2.07
N PHE A 213 13.20 1.71 -2.88
CA PHE A 213 11.74 1.73 -2.80
C PHE A 213 11.21 1.02 -1.53
N TYR A 214 11.83 -0.09 -1.18
CA TYR A 214 11.51 -0.95 -0.04
C TYR A 214 12.43 -0.73 1.17
N ALA A 215 13.04 0.45 1.27
CA ALA A 215 13.85 0.81 2.42
C ALA A 215 13.03 0.65 3.72
N SER A 216 13.69 0.13 4.76
CA SER A 216 13.07 0.03 6.08
C SER A 216 12.64 1.42 6.56
N PRO A 217 11.45 1.58 7.16
CA PRO A 217 11.10 2.84 7.79
C PRO A 217 12.08 3.09 8.93
N VAL A 218 12.88 4.14 8.84
CA VAL A 218 13.81 4.53 9.91
C VAL A 218 12.99 4.91 11.15
N ALA A 219 13.39 4.43 12.33
CA ALA A 219 12.92 5.04 13.57
C ALA A 219 13.53 6.45 13.66
N ASN A 220 12.72 7.46 13.95
CA ASN A 220 13.14 8.85 14.15
C ASN A 220 14.04 9.05 15.40
N GLU A 221 14.77 8.04 15.87
CA GLU A 221 15.60 8.15 17.07
C GLU A 221 16.96 8.80 16.80
N ARG A 222 17.43 8.82 15.54
CA ARG A 222 18.79 9.32 15.22
C ARG A 222 18.90 10.79 14.82
N ILE A 223 17.81 11.54 14.75
CA ILE A 223 17.87 12.99 14.45
C ILE A 223 17.89 13.84 15.74
N ALA A 224 17.49 13.28 16.88
CA ALA A 224 17.51 13.99 18.17
C ALA A 224 18.89 13.99 18.87
N GLN A 225 19.85 13.17 18.44
CA GLN A 225 21.15 13.02 19.12
C GLN A 225 22.34 13.68 18.41
N SER A 226 22.15 14.36 17.27
CA SER A 226 23.23 15.09 16.58
C SER A 226 23.16 16.62 16.76
N GLY A 227 22.33 17.12 17.69
CA GLY A 227 22.03 18.55 17.85
C GLY A 227 22.64 19.29 19.05
N PHE A 228 23.47 18.65 19.87
CA PHE A 228 24.16 19.33 20.98
C PHE A 228 25.59 18.79 21.14
N GLY A 229 26.49 19.28 20.30
CA GLY A 229 27.92 19.28 20.59
C GLY A 229 28.30 20.71 20.98
N GLU A 230 28.30 21.02 22.28
CA GLU A 230 28.95 22.22 22.78
C GLU A 230 30.46 22.11 22.57
N SER A 231 31.03 23.13 21.94
CA SER A 231 32.48 23.32 21.82
C SER A 231 33.09 23.62 23.19
N PRO A 232 34.29 23.08 23.52
CA PRO A 232 34.98 23.48 24.73
C PRO A 232 35.59 24.87 24.53
N VAL A 233 35.32 25.77 25.47
CA VAL A 233 35.91 27.10 25.57
C VAL A 233 37.36 26.93 26.05
N HIS A 234 38.30 27.50 25.31
CA HIS A 234 39.68 27.74 25.74
C HIS A 234 39.76 28.91 26.71
#